data_AF-A0A2D6EHR3-F1
#
_entry.id   AF-A0A2D6EHR3-F1
#
_cell.length_a   1.000
_cell.length_b   1.000
_cell.length_c   1.000
_cell.angle_alpha   90.00
_cell.angle_beta   90.00
_cell.angle_gamma   90.00
#
_symmetry.space_group_name_H-M   'P 1'
#
loop_
_entity.id
_entity.type
_entity.pdbx_description
1 polymer ?
#
loop_
_entity_poly.entity_id
_entity_poly.type
_entity_poly.pdbx_seq_one_letter_code
_entity_poly.pdbx_strand_id
1 'polypeptide(L)'
;MVAEWYLSPDWDEQAQADFRLRLSHERDRRVFYLGQKAAAIADEHPEDALALYDQKIAAAEYEDEIVPALHAQAMIHFRAGDYEAMFSAFERAIEVGGEFTAIAAITDYCSAVGLLRDETRYDTALAWLDKLDQRAMTQLGQPFVGFAASAARAFICWQTGDRELATNAARDALEMSISDDPLPGLPCIGAAPKPPSPVHDRLLVIAGLWDDDKLGPAPRP
;
A
#
# COMPACT_ATOMS: atom_id res chain seq x y z
N MET A 1 -17.17 -27.15 -2.11
CA MET A 1 -17.32 -26.42 -0.84
C MET A 1 -18.16 -25.21 -1.12
N VAL A 2 -19.22 -24.96 -0.34
CA VAL A 2 -20.00 -23.72 -0.45
C VAL A 2 -19.09 -22.60 0.05
N ALA A 3 -18.81 -21.60 -0.79
CA ALA A 3 -18.04 -20.44 -0.35
C ALA A 3 -18.74 -19.81 0.86
N GLU A 4 -17.97 -19.39 1.88
CA GLU A 4 -18.55 -18.74 3.04
C GLU A 4 -19.31 -17.48 2.59
N TRP A 5 -20.48 -17.23 3.19
CA TRP A 5 -21.43 -16.19 2.75
C TRP A 5 -20.82 -14.77 2.70
N TYR A 6 -19.76 -14.51 3.46
CA TYR A 6 -19.02 -13.25 3.47
C TYR A 6 -17.81 -13.22 2.51
N LEU A 7 -17.46 -14.34 1.88
CA LEU A 7 -16.37 -14.44 0.88
C LEU A 7 -16.90 -14.50 -0.55
N SER A 8 -18.20 -14.70 -0.76
CA SER A 8 -18.77 -14.65 -2.11
C SER A 8 -18.63 -13.23 -2.69
N PRO A 9 -18.29 -13.07 -3.98
CA PRO A 9 -18.34 -11.77 -4.66
C PRO A 9 -19.78 -11.31 -4.94
N ASP A 10 -20.77 -12.21 -4.90
CA ASP A 10 -22.17 -11.87 -5.21
C ASP A 10 -22.70 -10.74 -4.32
N TRP A 11 -23.29 -9.71 -4.93
CA TRP A 11 -23.78 -8.52 -4.22
C TRP A 11 -25.06 -7.89 -4.78
N ASP A 12 -25.94 -8.71 -5.33
CA ASP A 12 -27.30 -8.29 -5.67
C ASP A 12 -28.16 -7.98 -4.42
N GLU A 13 -29.37 -7.46 -4.62
CA GLU A 13 -30.27 -7.09 -3.52
C GLU A 13 -30.53 -8.24 -2.53
N GLN A 14 -30.62 -9.48 -3.02
CA GLN A 14 -30.88 -10.65 -2.20
C GLN A 14 -29.65 -11.05 -1.39
N ALA A 15 -28.46 -11.04 -2.00
CA ALA A 15 -27.19 -11.27 -1.33
C ALA A 15 -26.92 -10.21 -0.26
N GLN A 16 -27.22 -8.94 -0.54
CA GLN A 16 -27.12 -7.86 0.44
C GLN A 16 -28.09 -8.07 1.62
N ALA A 17 -29.34 -8.46 1.36
CA ALA A 17 -30.31 -8.72 2.40
C ALA A 17 -29.90 -9.93 3.29
N ASP A 18 -29.42 -11.02 2.68
CA ASP A 18 -28.92 -12.19 3.41
C ASP A 18 -27.69 -11.84 4.26
N PHE A 19 -26.74 -11.09 3.69
CA PHE A 19 -25.55 -10.63 4.43
C PHE A 19 -25.94 -9.79 5.64
N ARG A 20 -26.83 -8.80 5.48
CA ARG A 20 -27.30 -7.95 6.58
C ARG A 20 -28.03 -8.75 7.66
N LEU A 21 -28.87 -9.71 7.27
CA LEU A 21 -29.58 -10.58 8.20
C LEU A 21 -28.59 -11.42 9.03
N ARG A 22 -27.66 -12.10 8.38
CA ARG A 22 -26.65 -12.92 9.08
C ARG A 22 -25.75 -12.09 9.97
N LEU A 23 -25.29 -10.93 9.49
CA LEU A 23 -24.48 -10.00 10.27
C LEU A 23 -25.20 -9.53 11.55
N SER A 24 -26.54 -9.43 11.54
CA SER A 24 -27.31 -9.04 12.73
C SER A 24 -27.24 -10.05 13.88
N HIS A 25 -26.96 -11.31 13.57
CA HIS A 25 -26.77 -12.40 14.54
C HIS A 25 -25.32 -12.53 15.01
N GLU A 26 -24.37 -11.90 14.32
CA GLU A 26 -22.91 -12.06 14.52
C GLU A 26 -22.28 -10.82 15.16
N ARG A 27 -22.78 -10.41 16.34
CA ARG A 27 -22.37 -9.14 16.97
C ARG A 27 -20.88 -9.10 17.30
N ASP A 28 -20.34 -10.17 17.85
CA ASP A 28 -18.95 -10.24 18.32
C ASP A 28 -17.93 -10.30 17.18
N ARG A 29 -18.36 -10.67 15.97
CA ARG A 29 -17.51 -10.82 14.77
C ARG A 29 -17.90 -9.85 13.66
N ARG A 30 -18.71 -8.84 13.98
CA ARG A 30 -19.25 -7.89 13.02
C ARG A 30 -18.14 -7.20 12.24
N VAL A 31 -17.11 -6.72 12.92
CA VAL A 31 -15.96 -6.01 12.32
C VAL A 31 -15.15 -6.91 11.38
N PHE A 32 -15.02 -8.20 11.73
CA PHE A 32 -14.39 -9.20 10.87
C PHE A 32 -15.19 -9.41 9.59
N TYR A 33 -16.49 -9.73 9.68
CA TYR A 33 -17.32 -10.04 8.50
C TYR A 33 -17.53 -8.82 7.59
N LEU A 34 -17.64 -7.61 8.14
CA LEU A 34 -17.67 -6.39 7.35
C LEU A 34 -16.41 -6.24 6.49
N GLY A 35 -15.22 -6.45 7.07
CA GLY A 35 -13.96 -6.37 6.36
C GLY A 35 -13.81 -7.43 5.28
N GLN A 36 -14.15 -8.69 5.60
CA GLN A 36 -14.06 -9.79 4.63
C GLN A 36 -15.01 -9.57 3.45
N LYS A 37 -16.24 -9.13 3.70
CA LYS A 37 -17.20 -8.89 2.63
C LYS A 37 -16.84 -7.68 1.79
N ALA A 38 -16.38 -6.59 2.42
CA ALA A 38 -15.89 -5.42 1.69
C ALA A 38 -14.75 -5.81 0.73
N ALA A 39 -13.78 -6.60 1.20
CA ALA A 39 -12.69 -7.09 0.37
C ALA A 39 -13.18 -7.98 -0.79
N ALA A 40 -14.16 -8.86 -0.53
CA ALA A 40 -14.68 -9.78 -1.54
C ALA A 40 -15.42 -9.10 -2.69
N ILE A 41 -16.04 -7.94 -2.44
CA ILE A 41 -16.83 -7.21 -3.45
C ILE A 41 -16.11 -6.00 -4.04
N ALA A 42 -14.94 -5.61 -3.51
CA ALA A 42 -14.28 -4.34 -3.85
C ALA A 42 -13.98 -4.13 -5.33
N ASP A 43 -13.71 -5.21 -6.07
CA ASP A 43 -13.38 -5.13 -7.49
C ASP A 43 -14.61 -4.88 -8.38
N GLU A 44 -15.77 -5.43 -8.00
CA GLU A 44 -17.02 -5.33 -8.79
C GLU A 44 -17.98 -4.26 -8.24
N HIS A 45 -17.92 -3.97 -6.95
CA HIS A 45 -18.80 -3.07 -6.21
C HIS A 45 -18.00 -2.14 -5.27
N PRO A 46 -17.11 -1.28 -5.81
CA PRO A 46 -16.20 -0.45 -5.00
C PRO A 46 -16.92 0.52 -4.06
N GLU A 47 -18.03 1.14 -4.49
CA GLU A 47 -18.79 2.08 -3.65
C GLU A 47 -19.42 1.37 -2.43
N ASP A 48 -19.97 0.18 -2.63
CA ASP A 48 -20.51 -0.64 -1.54
C ASP A 48 -19.41 -1.16 -0.61
N ALA A 49 -18.26 -1.54 -1.16
CA ALA A 49 -17.10 -1.94 -0.37
C ALA A 49 -16.62 -0.80 0.55
N LEU A 50 -16.53 0.43 0.02
CA LEU A 50 -16.20 1.62 0.81
C LEU A 50 -17.21 1.81 1.96
N ALA A 51 -18.51 1.69 1.67
CA ALA A 51 -19.56 1.80 2.69
C ALA A 51 -19.50 0.70 3.77
N LEU A 52 -19.07 -0.52 3.41
CA LEU A 52 -18.82 -1.59 4.37
C LEU A 52 -17.57 -1.33 5.22
N TYR A 53 -16.50 -0.79 4.63
CA TYR A 53 -15.32 -0.36 5.38
C TYR A 53 -15.63 0.80 6.33
N ASP A 54 -16.45 1.77 5.93
CA ASP A 54 -16.90 2.84 6.83
C ASP A 54 -17.68 2.28 8.03
N GLN A 55 -18.58 1.31 7.79
CA GLN A 55 -19.28 0.61 8.87
C GLN A 55 -18.33 -0.19 9.76
N LYS A 56 -17.28 -0.80 9.19
CA LYS A 56 -16.25 -1.52 9.92
C LYS A 56 -15.51 -0.56 10.86
N ILE A 57 -15.03 0.56 10.32
CA ILE A 57 -14.29 1.59 11.08
C ILE A 57 -15.15 2.15 12.20
N ALA A 58 -16.43 2.45 11.93
CA ALA A 58 -17.35 2.96 12.94
C ALA A 58 -17.65 1.95 14.08
N ALA A 59 -17.48 0.66 13.83
CA ALA A 59 -17.75 -0.42 14.79
C ALA A 59 -16.47 -0.97 15.46
N ALA A 60 -15.29 -0.57 15.00
CA ALA A 60 -14.01 -1.04 15.49
C ALA A 60 -13.67 -0.40 16.85
N GLU A 61 -13.08 -1.20 17.75
CA GLU A 61 -12.65 -0.73 19.07
C GLU A 61 -11.16 -0.35 19.10
N TYR A 62 -10.38 -0.90 18.17
CA TYR A 62 -8.92 -0.84 18.18
C TYR A 62 -8.35 -0.41 16.83
N GLU A 63 -7.18 0.23 16.89
CA GLU A 63 -6.46 0.73 15.71
C GLU A 63 -6.07 -0.37 14.71
N ASP A 64 -5.81 -1.59 15.18
CA ASP A 64 -5.44 -2.74 14.35
C ASP A 64 -6.60 -3.24 13.47
N GLU A 65 -7.84 -2.87 13.79
CA GLU A 65 -9.01 -3.10 12.95
C GLU A 65 -9.28 -1.93 11.99
N ILE A 66 -8.96 -0.70 12.41
CA ILE A 66 -9.22 0.54 11.65
C ILE A 66 -8.19 0.74 10.55
N VAL A 67 -6.90 0.58 10.86
CA VAL A 67 -5.79 0.88 9.95
C VAL A 67 -5.85 0.04 8.67
N PRO A 68 -6.07 -1.29 8.71
CA PRO A 68 -6.22 -2.09 7.49
C PRO A 68 -7.45 -1.71 6.67
N ALA A 69 -8.53 -1.25 7.31
CA ALA A 69 -9.73 -0.79 6.61
C ALA A 69 -9.46 0.50 5.82
N LEU A 70 -8.82 1.48 6.46
CA LEU A 70 -8.43 2.74 5.80
C LEU A 70 -7.41 2.50 4.68
N HIS A 71 -6.45 1.59 4.88
CA HIS A 71 -5.52 1.16 3.84
C HIS A 71 -6.25 0.55 2.64
N ALA A 72 -7.23 -0.34 2.88
CA ALA A 72 -8.04 -0.92 1.82
C ALA A 72 -8.88 0.12 1.08
N GLN A 73 -9.47 1.11 1.78
CA GLN A 73 -10.16 2.23 1.15
C GLN A 73 -9.22 3.04 0.24
N ALA A 74 -8.00 3.32 0.69
CA ALA A 74 -6.99 4.00 -0.13
C ALA A 74 -6.71 3.22 -1.43
N MET A 75 -6.62 1.89 -1.36
CA MET A 75 -6.40 1.03 -2.53
C MET A 75 -7.59 1.00 -3.49
N ILE A 76 -8.82 1.08 -2.99
CA ILE A 76 -10.01 1.23 -3.85
C ILE A 76 -9.95 2.56 -4.59
N HIS A 77 -9.69 3.67 -3.88
CA HIS A 77 -9.58 5.00 -4.48
C HIS A 77 -8.44 5.10 -5.50
N PHE A 78 -7.29 4.48 -5.23
CA PHE A 78 -6.18 4.41 -6.19
C PHE A 78 -6.59 3.76 -7.51
N ARG A 79 -7.29 2.62 -7.46
CA ARG A 79 -7.77 1.91 -8.67
C ARG A 79 -8.83 2.72 -9.42
N ALA A 80 -9.63 3.51 -8.71
CA ALA A 80 -10.60 4.42 -9.29
C ALA A 80 -9.97 5.71 -9.87
N GLY A 81 -8.68 5.95 -9.60
CA GLY A 81 -7.98 7.19 -10.00
C GLY A 81 -8.31 8.41 -9.14
N ASP A 82 -8.98 8.22 -7.99
CA ASP A 82 -9.28 9.28 -7.03
C ASP A 82 -8.13 9.46 -6.05
N TYR A 83 -7.08 10.15 -6.50
CA TYR A 83 -5.83 10.26 -5.74
C TYR A 83 -5.95 11.11 -4.46
N GLU A 84 -6.84 12.09 -4.43
CA GLU A 84 -7.05 12.88 -3.20
C GLU A 84 -7.75 12.05 -2.13
N ALA A 85 -8.78 11.27 -2.48
CA ALA A 85 -9.41 10.35 -1.53
C ALA A 85 -8.43 9.23 -1.09
N MET A 86 -7.58 8.73 -2.00
CA MET A 86 -6.51 7.79 -1.67
C MET A 86 -5.56 8.37 -0.62
N PHE A 87 -5.00 9.57 -0.85
CA PHE A 87 -4.08 10.20 0.10
C PHE A 87 -4.76 10.49 1.44
N SER A 88 -6.02 10.96 1.42
CA SER A 88 -6.79 11.20 2.65
C SER A 88 -6.97 9.91 3.48
N ALA A 89 -7.27 8.79 2.82
CA ALA A 89 -7.41 7.50 3.51
C ALA A 89 -6.08 7.01 4.11
N PHE A 90 -4.96 7.17 3.39
CA PHE A 90 -3.64 6.87 3.94
C PHE A 90 -3.28 7.76 5.13
N GLU A 91 -3.46 9.08 5.02
CA GLU A 91 -3.16 10.04 6.08
C GLU A 91 -3.96 9.72 7.36
N ARG A 92 -5.25 9.36 7.21
CA ARG A 92 -6.06 8.88 8.34
C ARG A 92 -5.54 7.57 8.93
N ALA A 93 -5.09 6.63 8.10
CA ALA A 93 -4.51 5.38 8.59
C ALA A 93 -3.24 5.63 9.42
N ILE A 94 -2.41 6.55 8.94
CA ILE A 94 -1.16 6.98 9.59
C ILE A 94 -1.45 7.73 10.90
N GLU A 95 -2.47 8.58 10.92
CA GLU A 95 -2.92 9.28 12.13
C GLU A 95 -3.39 8.31 13.22
N VAL A 96 -4.18 7.29 12.84
CA VAL A 96 -4.72 6.30 13.77
C VAL A 96 -3.65 5.33 14.25
N GLY A 97 -2.87 4.75 13.34
CA GLY A 97 -1.94 3.65 13.67
C GLY A 97 -0.52 4.09 14.03
N GLY A 98 -0.18 5.35 13.77
CA GLY A 98 1.18 5.86 13.91
C GLY A 98 2.22 5.01 13.16
N GLU A 99 3.47 5.09 13.60
CA GLU A 99 4.59 4.41 12.94
C GLU A 99 4.59 2.89 13.09
N PHE A 100 3.92 2.35 14.12
CA PHE A 100 3.87 0.90 14.38
C PHE A 100 2.84 0.23 13.49
N THR A 101 1.58 0.64 13.66
CA THR A 101 0.45 -0.08 13.09
C THR A 101 0.23 0.30 11.63
N ALA A 102 0.62 1.52 11.22
CA ALA A 102 0.37 2.03 9.88
C ALA A 102 1.57 1.92 8.91
N ILE A 103 2.57 1.08 9.19
CA ILE A 103 3.77 0.98 8.34
C ILE A 103 3.46 0.64 6.87
N ALA A 104 2.42 -0.16 6.60
CA ALA A 104 1.93 -0.41 5.24
C ALA A 104 1.34 0.84 4.58
N ALA A 105 0.50 1.58 5.30
CA ALA A 105 -0.04 2.86 4.80
C ALA A 105 1.06 3.90 4.57
N ILE A 106 2.06 3.98 5.45
CA ILE A 106 3.19 4.91 5.29
C ILE A 106 3.98 4.59 4.02
N THR A 107 4.35 3.32 3.82
CA THR A 107 5.18 2.91 2.68
C THR A 107 4.43 3.05 1.35
N ASP A 108 3.14 2.69 1.31
CA ASP A 108 2.32 2.86 0.10
C ASP A 108 1.99 4.33 -0.17
N TYR A 109 1.75 5.16 0.86
CA TYR A 109 1.63 6.62 0.72
C TYR A 109 2.89 7.20 0.04
N CYS A 110 4.07 6.89 0.57
CA CYS A 110 5.33 7.40 0.03
C CYS A 110 5.56 6.90 -1.40
N SER A 111 5.24 5.64 -1.68
CA SER A 111 5.35 5.07 -3.02
C SER A 111 4.43 5.78 -4.01
N ALA A 112 3.17 6.01 -3.61
CA ALA A 112 2.21 6.75 -4.42
C ALA A 112 2.67 8.18 -4.71
N VAL A 113 3.22 8.89 -3.71
CA VAL A 113 3.82 10.23 -3.89
C VAL A 113 4.90 10.22 -4.98
N GLY A 114 5.86 9.28 -4.91
CA GLY A 114 6.95 9.18 -5.89
C GLY A 114 6.50 8.72 -7.28
N LEU A 115 5.51 7.82 -7.34
CA LEU A 115 4.94 7.32 -8.59
C LEU A 115 4.14 8.40 -9.33
N LEU A 116 3.27 9.10 -8.60
CA LEU A 116 2.41 10.17 -9.13
C LEU A 116 3.13 11.50 -9.32
N ARG A 117 4.37 11.61 -8.81
CA ARG A 117 5.20 12.82 -8.85
C ARG A 117 4.51 14.01 -8.16
N ASP A 118 3.88 13.75 -7.02
CA ASP A 118 3.22 14.80 -6.27
C ASP A 118 4.24 15.61 -5.46
N GLU A 119 4.78 16.65 -6.09
CA GLU A 119 5.78 17.54 -5.50
C GLU A 119 5.32 18.19 -4.21
N THR A 120 4.01 18.36 -4.01
CA THR A 120 3.46 18.99 -2.79
C THR A 120 3.61 18.10 -1.55
N ARG A 121 3.84 16.80 -1.76
CA ARG A 121 3.93 15.78 -0.69
C ARG A 121 5.32 15.17 -0.53
N TYR A 122 6.32 15.60 -1.31
CA TYR A 122 7.69 15.06 -1.27
C TYR A 122 8.34 15.17 0.11
N ASP A 123 8.32 16.36 0.71
CA ASP A 123 8.94 16.58 2.02
C ASP A 123 8.30 15.72 3.10
N THR A 124 6.96 15.61 3.09
CA THR A 124 6.22 14.76 4.02
C THR A 124 6.54 13.28 3.83
N ALA A 125 6.60 12.80 2.58
CA ALA A 125 6.96 11.42 2.29
C ALA A 125 8.40 11.09 2.74
N LEU A 126 9.38 11.93 2.42
CA LEU A 126 10.77 11.73 2.85
C LEU A 126 10.89 11.76 4.38
N ALA A 127 10.20 12.67 5.06
CA ALA A 127 10.20 12.73 6.52
C ALA A 127 9.66 11.43 7.16
N TRP A 128 8.63 10.81 6.57
CA TRP A 128 8.14 9.52 7.02
C TRP A 128 9.15 8.39 6.82
N LEU A 129 9.79 8.35 5.65
CA LEU A 129 10.82 7.33 5.36
C LEU A 129 12.01 7.48 6.33
N ASP A 130 12.44 8.71 6.61
CA ASP A 130 13.53 8.97 7.57
C ASP A 130 13.14 8.55 9.00
N LYS A 131 11.87 8.74 9.37
CA LYS A 131 11.34 8.29 10.66
C LYS A 131 11.34 6.76 10.78
N LEU A 132 10.95 6.05 9.72
CA LEU A 132 11.04 4.59 9.65
C LEU A 132 12.50 4.12 9.78
N ASP A 133 13.44 4.79 9.12
CA ASP A 133 14.87 4.47 9.21
C ASP A 133 15.45 4.66 10.60
N GLN A 134 15.21 5.82 11.22
CA GLN A 134 15.70 6.12 12.58
C GLN A 134 15.26 5.05 13.58
N ARG A 135 14.04 4.60 13.41
CA ARG A 135 13.45 3.59 14.26
C ARG A 135 14.00 2.19 13.98
N ALA A 136 14.07 1.79 12.71
CA ALA A 136 14.67 0.52 12.32
C ALA A 136 16.12 0.45 12.83
N MET A 137 16.88 1.55 12.72
CA MET A 137 18.21 1.67 13.30
C MET A 137 18.22 1.45 14.82
N THR A 138 17.24 2.02 15.53
CA THR A 138 17.13 1.86 16.99
C THR A 138 16.78 0.43 17.41
N GLN A 139 15.92 -0.24 16.66
CA GLN A 139 15.39 -1.57 17.02
C GLN A 139 16.26 -2.73 16.50
N LEU A 140 16.92 -2.54 15.36
CA LEU A 140 17.50 -3.61 14.54
C LEU A 140 18.97 -3.32 14.19
N GLY A 141 19.45 -2.11 14.41
CA GLY A 141 20.81 -1.69 14.04
C GLY A 141 21.03 -1.44 12.56
N GLN A 142 19.96 -1.42 11.75
CA GLN A 142 19.98 -1.21 10.30
C GLN A 142 18.77 -0.39 9.84
N PRO A 143 18.86 0.37 8.73
CA PRO A 143 17.76 1.19 8.23
C PRO A 143 16.58 0.33 7.76
N PHE A 144 15.42 0.96 7.57
CA PHE A 144 14.25 0.27 7.05
C PHE A 144 14.44 0.03 5.55
N VAL A 145 14.48 -1.23 5.14
CA VAL A 145 14.60 -1.59 3.73
C VAL A 145 13.35 -2.37 3.32
N GLY A 146 12.63 -1.83 2.34
CA GLY A 146 11.46 -2.44 1.75
C GLY A 146 11.23 -1.88 0.35
N PHE A 147 10.75 -2.71 -0.58
CA PHE A 147 10.63 -2.33 -2.00
C PHE A 147 9.91 -1.00 -2.19
N ALA A 148 8.72 -0.84 -1.59
CA ALA A 148 7.90 0.37 -1.74
C ALA A 148 8.60 1.64 -1.21
N ALA A 149 9.26 1.55 -0.06
CA ALA A 149 10.01 2.64 0.55
C ALA A 149 11.24 3.04 -0.27
N SER A 150 12.03 2.05 -0.71
CA SER A 150 13.21 2.28 -1.55
C SER A 150 12.82 2.85 -2.92
N ALA A 151 11.75 2.34 -3.54
CA ALA A 151 11.23 2.89 -4.79
C ALA A 151 10.71 4.33 -4.62
N ALA A 152 10.01 4.62 -3.52
CA ALA A 152 9.57 5.98 -3.18
C ALA A 152 10.76 6.94 -3.09
N ARG A 153 11.79 6.60 -2.29
CA ARG A 153 13.02 7.39 -2.16
C ARG A 153 13.67 7.60 -3.53
N ALA A 154 13.83 6.53 -4.31
CA ALA A 154 14.42 6.61 -5.64
C ALA A 154 13.70 7.62 -6.54
N PHE A 155 12.37 7.53 -6.62
CA PHE A 155 11.59 8.41 -7.48
C PHE A 155 11.58 9.85 -6.99
N ILE A 156 11.40 10.09 -5.69
CA ILE A 156 11.34 11.45 -5.13
C ILE A 156 12.73 12.11 -5.28
N CYS A 157 13.80 11.46 -4.85
CA CYS A 157 15.16 12.00 -4.94
C CYS A 157 15.60 12.23 -6.39
N TRP A 158 15.17 11.38 -7.33
CA TRP A 158 15.41 11.61 -8.75
C TRP A 158 14.74 12.90 -9.25
N GLN A 159 13.52 13.19 -8.79
CA GLN A 159 12.80 14.40 -9.18
C GLN A 159 13.36 15.66 -8.49
N THR A 160 13.79 15.56 -7.24
CA THR A 160 14.38 16.70 -6.50
C THR A 160 15.85 16.97 -6.83
N GLY A 161 16.51 16.06 -7.58
CA GLY A 161 17.86 16.24 -8.10
C GLY A 161 18.97 15.60 -7.26
N ASP A 162 18.63 14.90 -6.17
CA ASP A 162 19.58 14.10 -5.40
C ASP A 162 19.85 12.76 -6.09
N ARG A 163 20.74 12.81 -7.09
CA ARG A 163 21.01 11.66 -7.98
C ARG A 163 21.70 10.51 -7.26
N GLU A 164 22.56 10.79 -6.29
CA GLU A 164 23.30 9.75 -5.56
C GLU A 164 22.33 8.94 -4.70
N LEU A 165 21.51 9.64 -3.89
CA LEU A 165 20.51 8.99 -3.06
C LEU A 165 19.48 8.24 -3.90
N ALA A 166 19.05 8.83 -5.03
CA ALA A 166 18.12 8.18 -5.95
C ALA A 166 18.69 6.86 -6.52
N THR A 167 19.96 6.87 -6.94
CA THR A 167 20.63 5.70 -7.51
C THR A 167 20.76 4.58 -6.49
N ASN A 168 21.17 4.91 -5.26
CA ASN A 168 21.31 3.92 -4.18
C ASN A 168 19.96 3.30 -3.83
N ALA A 169 18.93 4.13 -3.61
CA ALA A 169 17.59 3.65 -3.30
C ALA A 169 16.98 2.80 -4.43
N ALA A 170 17.27 3.14 -5.69
CA ALA A 170 16.82 2.34 -6.83
C ALA A 170 17.46 0.94 -6.84
N ARG A 171 18.75 0.84 -6.49
CA ARG A 171 19.43 -0.45 -6.37
C ARG A 171 18.87 -1.29 -5.23
N ASP A 172 18.61 -0.68 -4.07
CA ASP A 172 17.99 -1.38 -2.94
C ASP A 172 16.61 -1.95 -3.32
N ALA A 173 15.78 -1.16 -4.01
CA ALA A 173 14.49 -1.62 -4.51
C ALA A 173 14.63 -2.79 -5.51
N LEU A 174 15.59 -2.70 -6.44
CA LEU A 174 15.83 -3.76 -7.43
C LEU A 174 16.33 -5.05 -6.78
N GLU A 175 17.23 -4.97 -5.80
CA GLU A 175 17.71 -6.14 -5.04
C GLU A 175 16.55 -6.85 -4.33
N MET A 176 15.65 -6.10 -3.70
CA MET A 176 14.44 -6.64 -3.07
C MET A 176 13.47 -7.27 -4.07
N SER A 177 13.47 -6.82 -5.32
CA SER A 177 12.62 -7.41 -6.37
C SER A 177 13.10 -8.78 -6.88
N ILE A 178 14.35 -9.15 -6.59
CA ILE A 178 15.00 -10.39 -7.05
C ILE A 178 15.10 -11.41 -5.90
N SER A 179 15.02 -10.97 -4.65
CA SER A 179 15.06 -11.86 -3.49
C SER A 179 13.80 -12.75 -3.42
N ASP A 180 14.00 -14.07 -3.51
CA ASP A 180 12.96 -15.08 -3.26
C ASP A 180 12.67 -15.27 -1.75
N ASP A 181 13.36 -14.55 -0.86
CA ASP A 181 13.36 -14.84 0.56
C ASP A 181 12.15 -14.21 1.30
N PRO A 182 11.23 -15.01 1.86
CA PRO A 182 10.14 -14.51 2.68
C PRO A 182 10.56 -14.25 4.15
N LEU A 183 11.89 -14.15 4.45
CA LEU A 183 12.58 -13.45 5.57
C LEU A 183 13.13 -14.29 6.74
N PRO A 184 14.18 -13.75 7.43
CA PRO A 184 14.28 -13.85 8.88
C PRO A 184 14.37 -12.46 9.54
N GLY A 185 13.21 -11.87 9.90
CA GLY A 185 13.13 -10.90 11.01
C GLY A 185 12.24 -9.65 10.87
N LEU A 186 11.82 -9.22 9.68
CA LEU A 186 11.10 -7.94 9.47
C LEU A 186 10.01 -8.05 8.39
N PRO A 187 8.87 -7.37 8.51
CA PRO A 187 7.72 -7.58 7.63
C PRO A 187 8.00 -7.12 6.19
N CYS A 188 7.84 -8.04 5.23
CA CYS A 188 7.75 -7.78 3.80
C CYS A 188 6.45 -7.03 3.50
N ILE A 189 6.56 -5.71 3.40
CA ILE A 189 5.46 -4.81 3.08
C ILE A 189 5.72 -4.24 1.68
N GLY A 190 4.77 -4.47 0.77
CA GLY A 190 4.86 -4.09 -0.64
C GLY A 190 5.62 -5.13 -1.46
N ALA A 191 4.92 -6.16 -1.95
CA ALA A 191 5.52 -7.12 -2.88
C ALA A 191 6.03 -6.39 -4.13
N ALA A 192 7.27 -6.64 -4.52
CA ALA A 192 7.83 -6.05 -5.73
C ALA A 192 7.00 -6.51 -6.95
N PRO A 193 6.60 -5.60 -7.86
CA PRO A 193 5.90 -5.99 -9.07
C PRO A 193 6.83 -6.83 -9.93
N LYS A 194 6.32 -7.97 -10.43
CA LYS A 194 7.08 -8.84 -11.33
C LYS A 194 7.35 -8.12 -12.66
N PRO A 195 8.59 -8.16 -13.19
CA PRO A 195 8.86 -7.68 -14.53
C PRO A 195 8.06 -8.48 -15.59
N PRO A 196 7.63 -7.83 -16.70
CA PRO A 196 7.82 -6.42 -17.03
C PRO A 196 6.88 -5.50 -16.21
N SER A 197 7.42 -4.39 -15.69
CA SER A 197 6.66 -3.42 -14.90
C SER A 197 7.22 -2.01 -15.10
N PRO A 198 6.38 -0.99 -15.37
CA PRO A 198 6.84 0.40 -15.50
C PRO A 198 7.60 0.93 -14.28
N VAL A 199 7.29 0.40 -13.09
CA VAL A 199 8.01 0.73 -11.85
C VAL A 199 9.43 0.18 -11.91
N HIS A 200 9.57 -1.10 -12.30
CA HIS A 200 10.87 -1.76 -12.44
C HIS A 200 11.73 -1.09 -13.51
N ASP A 201 11.13 -0.75 -14.65
CA ASP A 201 11.81 -0.09 -15.76
C ASP A 201 12.37 1.28 -15.34
N ARG A 202 11.58 2.08 -14.62
CA ARG A 202 12.01 3.37 -14.10
C ARG A 202 13.13 3.23 -13.07
N LEU A 203 13.09 2.21 -12.22
CA LEU A 203 14.17 1.91 -11.27
C LEU A 203 15.46 1.51 -11.99
N LEU A 204 15.40 0.71 -13.05
CA LEU A 204 16.56 0.35 -13.87
C LEU A 204 17.19 1.59 -14.51
N VAL A 205 16.39 2.53 -15.01
CA VAL A 205 16.88 3.81 -15.55
C VAL A 205 17.57 4.63 -14.46
N ILE A 206 16.95 4.80 -13.29
CA ILE A 206 17.52 5.57 -12.16
C ILE A 206 18.81 4.93 -11.65
N ALA A 207 18.87 3.60 -11.59
CA ALA A 207 20.04 2.86 -11.13
C ALA A 207 21.20 2.85 -12.14
N GLY A 208 20.98 3.32 -13.38
CA GLY A 208 21.94 3.24 -14.49
C GLY A 208 22.14 1.82 -15.02
N LEU A 209 21.12 0.97 -14.91
CA LEU A 209 21.13 -0.46 -15.27
C LEU A 209 20.25 -0.78 -16.49
N TRP A 210 19.67 0.23 -17.14
CA TRP A 210 18.88 0.04 -18.36
C TRP A 210 19.76 -0.41 -19.53
N ASP A 211 19.36 -1.51 -20.19
CA ASP A 211 20.06 -2.13 -21.31
C ASP A 211 19.24 -1.93 -22.60
N ASP A 212 19.57 -0.88 -23.37
CA ASP A 212 18.83 -0.53 -24.59
C ASP A 212 18.82 -1.67 -25.64
N ASP A 213 19.87 -2.49 -25.67
CA ASP A 213 20.00 -3.59 -26.63
C ASP A 213 19.02 -4.74 -26.31
N LYS A 214 18.66 -4.91 -25.03
CA LYS A 214 17.78 -6.00 -24.57
C LYS A 214 16.36 -5.54 -24.26
N LEU A 215 16.18 -4.32 -23.76
CA LEU A 215 14.90 -3.80 -23.27
C LEU A 215 14.26 -2.79 -24.23
N GLY A 216 15.00 -2.35 -25.27
CA GLY A 216 14.57 -1.27 -26.14
C GLY A 216 14.85 0.11 -25.52
N PRO A 217 14.38 1.20 -26.13
CA PRO A 217 14.72 2.55 -25.69
C PRO A 217 14.23 2.82 -24.27
N ALA A 218 15.09 3.43 -23.45
CA ALA A 218 14.76 3.81 -22.09
C ALA A 218 13.43 4.60 -21.99
N PRO A 219 12.53 4.23 -21.06
CA PRO A 219 11.36 5.04 -20.78
C PRO A 219 11.80 6.41 -20.25
N ARG A 220 11.02 7.44 -20.55
CA ARG A 220 11.29 8.77 -19.98
C ARG A 220 11.11 8.70 -18.46
N PRO A 221 12.12 9.12 -17.67
CA PRO A 221 12.08 8.99 -16.22
C PRO A 221 11.11 9.96 -15.54
#